data_AF-A0A1Z4I5J5-F1
#
_entry.id   AF-A0A1Z4I5J5-F1
#
_cell.length_a   1.000
_cell.length_b   1.000
_cell.length_c   1.000
_cell.angle_alpha   90.00
_cell.angle_beta   90.00
_cell.angle_gamma   90.00
#
_symmetry.space_group_name_H-M   'P 1'
#
loop_
_entity.id
_entity.type
_entity.pdbx_description
1 polymer ?
#
loop_
_entity_poly.entity_id
_entity_poly.type
_entity_poly.pdbx_seq_one_letter_code
_entity_poly.pdbx_strand_id
1 'polypeptide(L)'
;MNNQQESQAFERNWSAYYKAVEGRPPRETLLKALARLDTFPTDAPRFAVDLGCGDGRDTVELLRRGWRVLGIDGAQEAIARH
;
A
#
# COMPACT_ATOMS: atom_id res chain seq x y z
N MET A 1 17.56 2.75 -33.50
CA MET A 1 17.60 3.18 -32.09
C MET A 1 16.56 2.36 -31.35
N ASN A 2 17.01 1.35 -30.60
CA ASN A 2 16.18 0.32 -29.96
C ASN A 2 15.66 0.84 -28.61
N ASN A 3 14.38 1.26 -28.57
CA ASN A 3 13.70 1.67 -27.34
C ASN A 3 12.81 0.56 -26.76
N GLN A 4 13.05 -0.71 -27.14
CA GLN A 4 12.21 -1.86 -26.78
C GLN A 4 12.86 -2.81 -25.76
N GLN A 5 14.08 -2.53 -25.28
CA GLN A 5 14.78 -3.39 -24.31
C GLN A 5 14.68 -2.94 -22.86
N GLU A 6 14.27 -1.69 -22.57
CA GLU A 6 14.12 -1.20 -21.19
C GLU A 6 12.81 -1.67 -20.52
N SER A 7 11.78 -2.02 -21.29
CA SER A 7 10.44 -2.34 -20.77
C SER A 7 10.30 -3.74 -20.17
N GLN A 8 11.13 -4.72 -20.58
CA GLN A 8 10.98 -6.10 -20.14
C GLN A 8 11.62 -6.39 -18.77
N ALA A 9 12.64 -5.63 -18.36
CA ALA A 9 13.30 -5.82 -17.07
C ALA A 9 12.48 -5.24 -15.88
N PHE A 10 11.47 -4.41 -16.17
CA PHE A 10 10.59 -3.79 -15.19
C PHE A 10 9.33 -4.61 -14.89
N GLU A 11 9.01 -5.62 -15.71
CA GLU A 11 8.09 -6.72 -15.35
C GLU A 11 8.76 -7.68 -14.35
N ARG A 12 9.29 -7.13 -13.25
CA ARG A 12 9.71 -7.91 -12.09
C ARG A 12 8.47 -8.50 -11.44
N ASN A 13 8.04 -9.66 -11.92
CA ASN A 13 7.12 -10.64 -11.31
C ASN A 13 6.38 -10.15 -10.04
N TRP A 14 5.54 -9.13 -10.20
CA TRP A 14 4.83 -8.50 -9.09
C TRP A 14 3.85 -9.48 -8.46
N SER A 15 3.28 -10.38 -9.27
CA SER A 15 2.45 -11.49 -8.80
C SER A 15 3.17 -12.40 -7.78
N ALA A 16 4.44 -12.76 -8.03
CA ALA A 16 5.25 -13.52 -7.07
C ALA A 16 5.58 -12.70 -5.81
N TYR A 17 5.82 -11.39 -5.96
CA TYR A 17 6.01 -10.50 -4.82
C TYR A 17 4.77 -10.44 -3.93
N TYR A 18 3.58 -10.17 -4.51
CA TYR A 18 2.32 -10.12 -3.77
C TYR A 18 2.05 -11.44 -3.05
N LYS A 19 2.22 -12.59 -3.73
CA LYS A 19 2.08 -13.90 -3.10
C LYS A 19 3.06 -14.13 -1.94
N ALA A 20 4.28 -13.61 -2.02
CA ALA A 20 5.28 -13.77 -0.97
C ALA A 20 5.03 -12.87 0.26
N VAL A 21 4.22 -11.80 0.11
CA VAL A 21 3.92 -10.83 1.18
C VAL A 21 2.48 -10.89 1.69
N GLU A 22 1.65 -11.74 1.09
CA GLU A 22 0.28 -12.02 1.51
C GLU A 22 0.23 -12.37 3.01
N GLY A 23 -0.69 -11.75 3.74
CA GLY A 23 -0.90 -11.96 5.17
C GLY A 23 0.20 -11.39 6.10
N ARG A 24 1.22 -10.69 5.57
CA ARG A 24 2.22 -10.04 6.44
C ARG A 24 1.59 -8.89 7.23
N PRO A 25 1.98 -8.68 8.50
CA PRO A 25 1.49 -7.56 9.31
C PRO A 25 1.94 -6.23 8.69
N PRO A 26 1.31 -5.08 8.97
CA PRO A 26 1.72 -3.78 8.44
C PRO A 26 3.20 -3.48 8.67
N ARG A 27 3.80 -2.63 7.82
CA ARG A 27 5.23 -2.28 7.95
C ARG A 27 5.49 -1.54 9.27
N GLU A 28 6.62 -1.84 9.92
CA GLU A 28 6.99 -1.16 11.16
C GLU A 28 7.10 0.37 11.03
N THR A 29 7.52 0.84 9.86
CA THR A 29 7.59 2.28 9.57
C THR A 29 6.22 2.94 9.64
N LEU A 30 5.19 2.30 9.09
CA LEU A 30 3.80 2.74 9.23
C LEU A 30 3.40 2.79 10.70
N LEU A 31 3.64 1.71 11.45
CA LEU A 31 3.28 1.64 12.87
C LEU A 31 3.96 2.72 13.71
N LYS A 32 5.24 3.00 13.45
CA LYS A 32 6.00 4.08 14.11
C LYS A 32 5.47 5.47 13.77
N ALA A 33 4.97 5.67 12.56
CA ALA A 33 4.33 6.93 12.15
C ALA A 33 2.95 7.07 12.82
N LEU A 34 2.13 6.02 12.80
CA LEU A 34 0.81 6.01 13.43
C LEU A 34 0.88 6.26 14.93
N ALA A 35 1.85 5.65 15.63
CA ALA A 35 2.05 5.91 17.06
C ALA A 35 2.32 7.39 17.38
N ARG A 36 2.92 8.15 16.46
CA ARG A 36 3.10 9.61 16.60
C ARG A 36 1.83 10.37 16.21
N LEU A 37 1.13 9.92 15.18
CA LEU A 37 -0.10 10.59 14.72
C LEU A 37 -1.25 10.45 15.73
N ASP A 38 -1.29 9.33 16.45
CA ASP A 38 -2.27 9.06 17.51
C ASP A 38 -2.16 10.05 18.68
N THR A 39 -1.01 10.71 18.87
CA THR A 39 -0.84 11.71 19.94
C THR A 39 -1.47 13.07 19.60
N PHE A 40 -1.84 13.30 18.34
CA PHE A 40 -2.49 14.54 17.93
C PHE A 40 -4.01 14.38 18.09
N PRO A 41 -4.71 15.25 18.83
CA PRO A 41 -6.16 15.20 18.89
C PRO A 41 -6.77 15.46 17.50
N THR A 42 -7.92 14.86 17.24
CA THR A 42 -8.68 15.09 16.01
C THR A 42 -10.17 14.99 16.28
N ASP A 43 -10.93 15.96 15.76
CA ASP A 43 -12.39 16.02 15.92
C ASP A 43 -13.12 15.33 14.75
N ALA A 44 -12.38 14.78 13.78
CA ALA A 44 -12.93 14.15 12.57
C ALA A 44 -12.16 12.88 12.18
N PRO A 45 -12.79 11.95 11.45
CA PRO A 45 -12.10 10.80 10.88
C PRO A 45 -10.93 11.25 10.00
N ARG A 46 -9.76 10.66 10.22
CA ARG A 46 -8.56 10.97 9.44
C ARG A 46 -8.67 10.41 8.03
N PHE A 47 -7.99 11.06 7.08
CA PHE A 47 -7.93 10.64 5.69
C PHE A 47 -6.47 10.39 5.27
N ALA A 48 -6.23 9.27 4.59
CA ALA A 48 -4.93 8.91 4.04
C ALA A 48 -5.01 8.63 2.53
N VAL A 49 -3.92 8.90 1.84
CA VAL A 49 -3.68 8.47 0.46
C VAL A 49 -2.52 7.48 0.49
N ASP A 50 -2.74 6.25 0.06
CA ASP A 50 -1.74 5.19 0.02
C ASP A 50 -1.29 4.98 -1.43
N LEU A 51 -0.06 5.42 -1.74
CA LEU A 51 0.51 5.40 -3.10
C LEU A 51 1.39 4.16 -3.28
N GLY A 52 1.09 3.36 -4.29
CA GLY A 52 1.67 2.03 -4.43
C GLY A 52 1.13 1.10 -3.34
N CYS A 53 -0.19 1.14 -3.11
CA CYS A 53 -0.83 0.44 -2.00
C CYS A 53 -0.71 -1.09 -2.09
N GLY A 54 -0.35 -1.61 -3.27
CA GLY A 54 -0.26 -3.04 -3.52
C GLY A 54 -1.59 -3.74 -3.26
N ASP A 55 -1.51 -4.89 -2.59
CA ASP A 55 -2.65 -5.66 -2.10
C ASP A 55 -3.30 -5.06 -0.82
N GLY A 56 -2.91 -3.85 -0.43
CA GLY A 56 -3.54 -3.13 0.68
C GLY A 56 -3.02 -3.49 2.07
N ARG A 57 -1.88 -4.18 2.20
CA ARG A 57 -1.27 -4.57 3.50
C ARG A 57 -1.26 -3.44 4.55
N ASP A 58 -0.79 -2.26 4.17
CA ASP A 58 -0.68 -1.09 5.05
C ASP A 58 -2.02 -0.32 5.13
N THR A 59 -2.76 -0.26 4.01
CA THR A 59 -4.12 0.31 3.93
C THR A 59 -5.08 -0.29 4.95
N VAL A 60 -5.06 -1.62 5.15
CA VAL A 60 -5.97 -2.30 6.10
C VAL A 60 -5.77 -1.82 7.54
N GLU A 61 -4.55 -1.52 7.98
CA GLU A 61 -4.31 -1.02 9.34
C GLU A 61 -4.82 0.41 9.53
N LEU A 62 -4.74 1.25 8.49
CA LEU A 62 -5.34 2.58 8.49
C LEU A 62 -6.86 2.48 8.63
N LEU A 63 -7.49 1.61 7.83
CA LEU A 63 -8.93 1.35 7.88
C LEU A 63 -9.37 0.83 9.26
N ARG A 64 -8.60 -0.10 9.86
CA ARG A 64 -8.88 -0.65 11.21
C ARG A 64 -8.88 0.43 12.30
N ARG A 65 -8.15 1.53 12.09
CA ARG A 65 -8.10 2.70 12.98
C ARG A 65 -9.19 3.73 12.70
N GLY A 66 -10.14 3.41 11.83
CA GLY A 66 -11.25 4.30 11.46
C GLY A 66 -10.86 5.41 10.48
N TRP A 67 -9.70 5.29 9.82
CA TRP A 67 -9.33 6.23 8.77
C TRP A 67 -10.14 5.93 7.51
N ARG A 68 -10.41 6.98 6.73
CA ARG A 68 -10.78 6.84 5.32
C ARG A 68 -9.50 6.77 4.50
N VAL A 69 -9.43 5.87 3.53
CA VAL A 69 -8.21 5.68 2.73
C VAL A 69 -8.55 5.68 1.24
N LEU A 70 -7.74 6.38 0.44
CA LEU A 70 -7.69 6.26 -1.02
C LEU A 70 -6.42 5.48 -1.38
N GLY A 71 -6.57 4.21 -1.77
CA GLY A 71 -5.47 3.40 -2.28
C GLY A 71 -5.30 3.59 -3.79
N ILE A 72 -4.06 3.80 -4.23
CA ILE A 72 -3.70 3.96 -5.65
C ILE A 72 -2.52 3.04 -5.94
N ASP A 73 -2.65 2.20 -6.96
CA ASP A 73 -1.55 1.38 -7.47
C ASP A 73 -1.55 1.39 -9.00
N GLY A 74 -0.36 1.29 -9.60
CA GLY A 74 -0.20 1.21 -11.05
C GLY A 74 -0.43 -0.19 -11.62
N ALA A 75 -0.41 -1.22 -10.77
CA ALA A 75 -0.66 -2.61 -11.16
C ALA A 75 -2.14 -2.98 -10.91
N GLN A 76 -2.88 -3.23 -11.97
CA GLN A 76 -4.30 -3.63 -11.85
C GLN A 76 -4.48 -4.93 -11.04
N GLU A 77 -3.53 -5.86 -11.12
CA GLU A 77 -3.50 -7.10 -10.34
C GLU A 77 -3.39 -6.87 -8.83
N ALA A 78 -2.87 -5.72 -8.39
CA ALA A 78 -2.78 -5.38 -6.98
C ALA A 78 -4.18 -5.11 -6.39
N ILE A 79 -5.01 -4.40 -7.16
CA ILE A 79 -6.36 -3.99 -6.78
C ILE A 79 -7.39 -5.11 -6.97
N ALA A 80 -7.20 -5.98 -7.98
CA ALA A 80 -8.15 -7.04 -8.31
C ALA A 80 -8.19 -8.22 -7.31
N ARG A 81 -7.38 -8.19 -6.25
CA ARG A 81 -7.24 -9.28 -5.26
C ARG A 81 -8.25 -9.20 -4.10
N HIS A 82 -9.29 -8.36 -4.21
CA HIS A 82 -10.30 -8.11 -3.17
C HIS A 82 -11.68 -8.60 -3.57
#